data_AF-A0A3D1CNS5-F1
#
_entry.id   AF-A0A3D1CNS5-F1
#
_cell.length_a   1.000
_cell.length_b   1.000
_cell.length_c   1.000
_cell.angle_alpha   90.00
_cell.angle_beta   90.00
_cell.angle_gamma   90.00
#
_symmetry.space_group_name_H-M   'P 1'
#
loop_
_entity.id
_entity.type
_entity.pdbx_description
1 polymer ?
#
loop_
_entity_poly.entity_id
_entity_poly.type
_entity_poly.pdbx_seq_one_letter_code
_entity_poly.pdbx_strand_id
1 'polypeptide(L)'
;IIAYVSRLPYYDGWQKLIVSNDKDFMQVCDEETVLLRPVKGEYLNTRRIVEQTGVHPTNMALARAIIGDSSDNLPGIRGVGFGTIKKRLSFLSEEKTYNVDDVIEHCEG
;
A
#
# COMPACT_ATOMS: atom_id res chain seq x y z
N ILE A 1 3.18 16.02 4.07
CA ILE A 1 3.80 16.92 3.06
C ILE A 1 3.94 16.21 1.71
N ILE A 2 4.76 15.15 1.59
CA ILE A 2 5.00 14.47 0.29
C ILE A 2 3.71 13.95 -0.37
N ALA A 3 2.85 13.25 0.39
CA ALA A 3 1.56 12.78 -0.13
C ALA A 3 0.63 13.92 -0.59
N TYR A 4 0.72 15.09 0.04
CA TYR A 4 -0.04 16.26 -0.37
C TYR A 4 0.55 16.88 -1.65
N VAL A 5 1.87 17.08 -1.70
CA VAL A 5 2.57 17.68 -2.85
C VAL A 5 2.41 16.83 -4.11
N SER A 6 2.53 15.50 -4.00
CA SER A 6 2.37 14.56 -5.13
C SER A 6 0.98 14.58 -5.77
N ARG A 7 -0.03 15.09 -5.06
CA ARG A 7 -1.44 15.21 -5.50
C ARG A 7 -1.85 16.64 -5.84
N LEU A 8 -0.92 17.59 -5.85
CA LEU A 8 -1.24 18.95 -6.27
C LEU A 8 -1.54 18.98 -7.77
N PRO A 9 -2.62 19.65 -8.22
CA PRO A 9 -2.99 19.73 -9.63
C PRO A 9 -1.89 20.25 -10.56
N TYR A 10 -0.95 21.02 -10.01
CA TYR A 10 0.23 21.50 -10.73
C TYR A 10 1.08 20.37 -11.32
N TYR A 11 1.07 19.18 -10.71
CA TYR A 11 1.84 18.01 -11.14
C TYR A 11 0.99 16.95 -11.85
N ASP A 12 -0.26 17.23 -12.21
CA ASP A 12 -1.09 16.29 -12.97
C ASP A 12 -0.45 16.02 -14.35
N GLY A 13 -0.39 14.76 -14.77
CA GLY A 13 0.28 14.33 -16.00
C GLY A 13 1.79 14.13 -15.86
N TRP A 14 2.39 14.48 -14.73
CA TRP A 14 3.84 14.34 -14.51
C TRP A 14 4.17 12.95 -13.99
N GLN A 15 5.24 12.36 -14.49
CA GLN A 15 5.82 11.17 -13.87
C GLN A 15 6.62 11.59 -12.62
N LYS A 16 6.13 11.16 -11.46
CA LYS A 16 6.62 11.52 -10.13
C LYS A 16 7.45 10.36 -9.56
N LEU A 17 8.63 10.67 -9.01
CA LEU A 17 9.48 9.70 -8.32
C LEU A 17 9.68 10.11 -6.86
N ILE A 18 9.16 9.32 -5.93
CA ILE A 18 9.43 9.46 -4.50
C ILE A 18 10.68 8.65 -4.18
N VAL A 19 11.71 9.26 -3.59
CA VAL A 19 12.95 8.57 -3.20
C VAL A 19 12.95 8.40 -1.69
N SER A 20 12.68 7.19 -1.21
CA SER A 20 12.66 6.86 0.23
C SER A 20 12.76 5.36 0.46
N ASN A 21 13.33 4.93 1.59
CA ASN A 21 13.28 3.53 2.00
C ASN A 21 12.04 3.17 2.82
N ASP A 22 11.30 4.19 3.26
CA ASP A 22 10.06 4.06 3.99
C ASP A 22 8.98 3.42 3.10
N LYS A 23 8.41 2.34 3.61
CA LYS A 23 7.43 1.50 2.91
C LYS A 23 6.05 2.14 2.89
N ASP A 24 5.77 3.09 3.77
CA ASP A 24 4.45 3.72 3.82
C ASP A 24 4.18 4.59 2.60
N PHE A 25 5.22 4.98 1.85
CA PHE A 25 5.04 5.62 0.55
C PHE A 25 4.46 4.69 -0.53
N MET A 26 4.39 3.37 -0.31
CA MET A 26 3.65 2.48 -1.20
C MET A 26 2.17 2.89 -1.34
N GLN A 27 1.56 3.49 -0.31
CA GLN A 27 0.17 3.97 -0.35
C GLN A 27 -0.03 5.22 -1.22
N VAL A 28 1.06 5.91 -1.58
CA VAL A 28 1.05 7.13 -2.40
C VAL A 28 1.28 6.80 -3.88
N CYS A 29 1.71 5.58 -4.20
CA CYS A 29 1.95 5.17 -5.57
C CYS A 29 0.64 5.02 -6.35
N ASP A 30 0.66 5.46 -7.60
CA ASP A 30 -0.45 5.41 -8.55
C ASP A 30 0.11 5.29 -9.99
N GLU A 31 -0.70 5.55 -11.02
CA GLU A 31 -0.27 5.50 -12.42
C GLU A 31 0.89 6.46 -12.74
N GLU A 32 1.01 7.55 -12.01
CA GLU A 32 1.98 8.61 -12.24
C GLU A 32 3.10 8.64 -11.20
N THR A 33 2.95 7.92 -10.09
CA THR A 33 3.84 8.03 -8.93
C THR A 33 4.51 6.70 -8.62
N VAL A 34 5.84 6.70 -8.66
CA VAL A 34 6.70 5.54 -8.38
C VAL A 34 7.55 5.79 -7.13
N LEU A 35 7.80 4.76 -6.33
CA LEU A 35 8.71 4.80 -5.19
C LEU A 35 10.06 4.14 -5.54
N LEU A 36 11.15 4.89 -5.43
CA LEU A 36 12.52 4.36 -5.44
C LEU A 36 13.01 4.15 -4.00
N ARG A 37 13.40 2.91 -3.69
CA ARG A 37 14.05 2.52 -2.42
C ARG A 37 15.57 2.46 -2.61
N PRO A 38 16.30 3.55 -2.33
CA PRO A 38 17.70 3.71 -2.76
C PRO A 38 18.65 2.68 -2.15
N VAL A 39 18.39 2.22 -0.91
CA VAL A 39 19.26 1.21 -0.26
C VAL A 39 19.15 -0.15 -0.95
N LYS A 40 18.00 -0.45 -1.56
CA LYS A 40 17.79 -1.70 -2.31
C LYS A 40 17.95 -1.55 -3.82
N GLY A 41 18.09 -0.33 -4.34
CA GLY A 41 18.03 -0.06 -5.79
C GLY A 41 16.71 -0.48 -6.42
N GLU A 42 15.60 -0.42 -5.66
CA GLU A 42 14.32 -1.02 -6.05
C GLU A 42 13.29 0.06 -6.42
N TYR A 43 12.72 -0.05 -7.62
CA TYR A 43 11.56 0.75 -8.04
C TYR A 43 10.28 -0.02 -7.76
N LEU A 44 9.33 0.63 -7.10
CA LEU A 44 8.01 0.12 -6.74
C LEU A 44 6.95 0.99 -7.42
N ASN A 45 6.35 0.44 -8.46
CA ASN A 45 5.11 0.93 -9.05
C ASN A 45 3.95 0.05 -8.58
N THR A 46 2.71 0.43 -8.90
CA THR A 46 1.49 -0.31 -8.53
C THR A 46 1.61 -1.82 -8.77
N ARG A 47 2.03 -2.24 -9.97
CA ARG A 47 2.20 -3.67 -10.31
C ARG A 47 3.17 -4.38 -9.37
N ARG A 48 4.36 -3.83 -9.16
CA ARG A 48 5.38 -4.44 -8.29
C ARG A 48 4.94 -4.48 -6.82
N ILE A 49 4.23 -3.45 -6.36
CA ILE A 49 3.67 -3.41 -5.00
C ILE A 49 2.67 -4.54 -4.83
N VAL A 50 1.75 -4.73 -5.78
CA VAL A 50 0.77 -5.83 -5.76
C VAL A 50 1.47 -7.19 -5.82
N GLU A 51 2.47 -7.37 -6.68
CA GLU A 51 3.22 -8.62 -6.77
C GLU A 51 3.88 -9.02 -5.45
N GLN A 52 4.51 -8.05 -4.78
CA GLN A 52 5.22 -8.26 -3.52
C GLN A 52 4.30 -8.41 -2.32
N THR A 53 3.24 -7.61 -2.23
CA THR A 53 2.42 -7.50 -1.01
C THR A 53 1.07 -8.19 -1.14
N GLY A 54 0.57 -8.40 -2.36
CA GLY A 54 -0.81 -8.81 -2.62
C GLY A 54 -1.83 -7.69 -2.40
N VAL A 55 -1.39 -6.44 -2.29
CA VAL A 55 -2.24 -5.29 -1.93
C VAL A 55 -2.02 -4.15 -2.92
N HIS A 56 -3.10 -3.59 -3.45
CA HIS A 56 -3.06 -2.38 -4.26
C HIS A 56 -2.70 -1.16 -3.40
N PRO A 57 -1.92 -0.17 -3.89
CA PRO A 57 -1.60 1.06 -3.15
C PRO A 57 -2.78 1.70 -2.41
N THR A 58 -3.96 1.77 -3.06
CA THR A 58 -5.19 2.33 -2.47
C THR A 58 -5.65 1.61 -1.20
N ASN A 59 -5.32 0.32 -1.06
CA ASN A 59 -5.70 -0.54 0.06
C ASN A 59 -4.56 -0.75 1.07
N MET A 60 -3.39 -0.14 0.85
CA MET A 60 -2.20 -0.35 1.69
C MET A 60 -2.44 0.09 3.14
N ALA A 61 -3.17 1.19 3.35
CA ALA A 61 -3.51 1.67 4.70
C ALA A 61 -4.39 0.65 5.46
N LEU A 62 -5.40 0.08 4.80
CA LEU A 62 -6.26 -0.95 5.39
C LEU A 62 -5.46 -2.21 5.71
N ALA A 63 -4.60 -2.66 4.79
CA ALA A 63 -3.71 -3.80 5.05
C ALA A 63 -2.77 -3.56 6.22
N ARG A 64 -2.22 -2.34 6.35
CA ARG A 64 -1.39 -1.93 7.49
C ARG A 64 -2.17 -1.89 8.80
N ALA A 65 -3.42 -1.44 8.79
CA ALA A 65 -4.28 -1.50 9.99
C ALA A 65 -4.50 -2.94 10.48
N ILE A 66 -4.54 -3.91 9.57
CA ILE A 66 -4.70 -5.33 9.90
C ILE A 66 -3.37 -5.95 10.38
N ILE A 67 -2.27 -5.70 9.67
CA ILE A 67 -0.95 -6.31 9.93
C ILE A 67 -0.24 -5.65 11.11
N GLY A 68 -0.48 -4.35 11.33
CA GLY A 68 0.25 -3.50 12.26
C GLY A 68 1.56 -2.94 11.70
N ASP A 69 2.22 -2.14 12.53
CA ASP A 69 3.58 -1.66 12.33
C ASP A 69 4.34 -1.62 13.66
N SER A 70 5.31 -2.53 13.81
CA SER A 70 6.16 -2.59 15.01
C SER A 70 7.06 -1.36 15.18
N SER A 71 7.44 -0.70 14.08
CA SER A 71 8.31 0.48 14.11
C SER A 71 7.60 1.68 14.74
N ASP A 72 6.28 1.75 14.53
CA ASP A 72 5.40 2.82 15.04
C ASP A 72 4.57 2.39 16.26
N ASN A 73 4.87 1.23 16.85
CA ASN A 73 4.11 0.64 17.96
C ASN A 73 2.60 0.47 17.66
N LEU A 74 2.24 0.22 16.41
CA LEU A 74 0.88 -0.09 15.99
C LEU A 74 0.65 -1.61 16.02
N PRO A 75 -0.12 -2.13 16.99
CA PRO A 75 -0.41 -3.56 17.04
C PRO A 75 -1.33 -3.95 15.88
N GLY A 76 -1.04 -5.09 15.27
CA GLY A 76 -1.94 -5.75 14.32
C GLY A 76 -2.47 -7.07 14.84
N ILE A 77 -3.16 -7.80 13.98
CA ILE A 77 -3.66 -9.13 14.29
C ILE A 77 -2.48 -10.11 14.36
N ARG A 78 -2.34 -10.80 15.49
CA ARG A 78 -1.24 -11.75 15.72
C ARG A 78 -1.19 -12.81 14.63
N GLY A 79 -0.04 -12.96 13.98
CA GLY A 79 0.19 -13.96 12.93
C GLY A 79 -0.32 -13.54 11.54
N VAL A 80 -0.80 -12.31 11.38
CA VAL A 80 -1.22 -11.77 10.09
C VAL A 80 -0.09 -10.89 9.52
N GLY A 81 0.27 -11.14 8.27
CA GLY A 81 1.24 -10.36 7.50
C GLY A 81 0.82 -10.30 6.03
N PHE A 82 1.61 -9.65 5.17
CA PHE A 82 1.28 -9.52 3.74
C PHE A 82 1.05 -10.86 3.04
N GLY A 83 1.77 -11.92 3.43
CA GLY A 83 1.51 -13.27 2.92
C GLY A 83 0.12 -13.81 3.30
N THR A 84 -0.35 -13.51 4.51
CA THR A 84 -1.71 -13.87 4.95
C THR A 84 -2.76 -13.04 4.22
N ILE A 85 -2.53 -11.73 4.06
CA ILE A 85 -3.39 -10.84 3.28
C ILE A 85 -3.54 -11.36 1.84
N LYS A 86 -2.43 -11.61 1.15
CA LYS A 86 -2.42 -12.13 -0.21
C LYS A 86 -3.19 -13.45 -0.37
N LYS A 87 -3.21 -14.28 0.67
CA LYS A 87 -3.90 -15.58 0.66
C LYS A 87 -5.38 -15.49 1.02
N ARG A 88 -5.75 -14.65 1.99
CA ARG A 88 -7.10 -14.63 2.60
C ARG A 88 -7.93 -13.43 2.19
N LEU A 89 -7.31 -12.32 1.83
CA LEU A 89 -7.96 -11.07 1.42
C LEU A 89 -7.44 -10.65 0.05
N SER A 90 -7.43 -11.58 -0.91
CA SER A 90 -6.86 -11.35 -2.25
C SER A 90 -7.55 -10.23 -3.03
N PHE A 91 -8.80 -9.90 -2.69
CA PHE A 91 -9.54 -8.78 -3.25
C PHE A 91 -8.85 -7.42 -2.98
N LEU A 92 -8.03 -7.30 -1.92
CA LEU A 92 -7.27 -6.08 -1.66
C LEU A 92 -6.21 -5.77 -2.72
N SER A 93 -5.93 -6.71 -3.64
CA SER A 93 -5.07 -6.49 -4.81
C SER A 93 -5.73 -5.70 -5.94
N GLU A 94 -7.06 -5.53 -5.89
CA GLU A 94 -7.82 -4.81 -6.92
C GLU A 94 -7.65 -3.30 -6.77
N GLU A 95 -7.74 -2.59 -7.90
CA GLU A 95 -7.82 -1.13 -7.95
C GLU A 95 -9.24 -0.65 -7.56
N LYS A 96 -9.64 -1.01 -6.35
CA LYS A 96 -10.88 -0.62 -5.71
C LYS A 96 -10.57 -0.32 -4.26
N THR A 97 -11.08 0.78 -3.74
CA THR A 97 -10.95 1.11 -2.32
C THR A 97 -11.92 0.25 -1.52
N TYR A 98 -11.38 -0.50 -0.56
CA TYR A 98 -12.17 -1.24 0.42
C TYR A 98 -12.05 -0.59 1.79
N ASN A 99 -13.02 -0.87 2.65
CA ASN A 99 -13.08 -0.42 4.03
C ASN A 99 -13.12 -1.64 4.98
N VAL A 100 -13.33 -1.36 6.27
CA VAL A 100 -13.36 -2.41 7.31
C VAL A 100 -14.61 -3.29 7.17
N ASP A 101 -15.75 -2.72 6.77
CA ASP A 101 -17.00 -3.46 6.59
C ASP A 101 -16.85 -4.51 5.48
N ASP A 102 -16.22 -4.16 4.36
CA ASP A 102 -15.92 -5.12 3.27
C ASP A 102 -15.12 -6.33 3.76
N VAL A 103 -14.17 -6.11 4.69
CA VAL A 103 -13.34 -7.17 5.27
C VAL A 103 -14.16 -8.05 6.22
N ILE A 104 -15.03 -7.44 7.02
CA ILE A 104 -15.92 -8.16 7.96
C ILE A 104 -16.89 -9.03 7.17
N GLU A 105 -17.57 -8.46 6.17
CA GLU A 105 -18.51 -9.20 5.30
C GLU A 105 -17.82 -10.40 4.62
N HIS A 106 -16.59 -10.22 4.15
CA HIS A 106 -15.81 -11.32 3.55
C HIS A 106 -15.45 -12.43 4.56
N CYS A 107 -15.29 -12.10 5.85
CA CYS A 107 -14.95 -13.08 6.87
C CYS A 107 -16.16 -13.81 7.46
N GLU A 108 -17.35 -13.21 7.37
CA GLU A 108 -18.61 -13.80 7.84
C GLU A 108 -19.26 -14.75 6.83
N GLY A 109 -19.00 -14.55 5.54
CA GLY A 109 -19.46 -15.41 4.43
C GLY A 109 -18.61 -16.67 4.23
#